data_AF-A0A139NM61-F1
#
_entry.id   AF-A0A139NM61-F1
#
_cell.length_a   1.000
_cell.length_b   1.000
_cell.length_c   1.000
_cell.angle_alpha   90.00
_cell.angle_beta   90.00
_cell.angle_gamma   90.00
#
_symmetry.space_group_name_H-M   'P 1'
#
loop_
_entity.id
_entity.type
_entity.pdbx_description
1 polymer ?
#
loop_
_entity_poly.entity_id
_entity_poly.type
_entity_poly.pdbx_seq_one_letter_code
_entity_poly.pdbx_strand_id
1 'polypeptide(L)' 'MLAEFQSGLSAEEQESYERLISGERFLGRKSLMNRLEVYLADFRGI' A
#
# COMPACT_ATOMS: atom_id res chain seq x y z
N MET A 1 12.56 0.60 0.06
CA MET A 1 11.40 1.46 -0.33
C MET A 1 10.10 0.67 -0.52
N LEU A 2 9.86 -0.05 -1.62
CA LEU A 2 8.57 -0.78 -1.80
C LEU A 2 8.57 -2.19 -1.19
N ALA A 3 9.69 -2.90 -1.27
CA ALA A 3 9.84 -4.22 -0.66
C ALA A 3 9.79 -4.16 0.89
N GLU A 4 10.29 -3.09 1.50
CA GLU A 4 10.20 -2.88 2.96
C GLU A 4 8.77 -2.58 3.40
N PHE A 5 8.03 -1.79 2.63
CA PHE A 5 6.59 -1.59 2.85
C PHE A 5 5.86 -2.93 2.84
N GLN A 6 6.07 -3.75 1.79
CA GLN A 6 5.48 -5.08 1.67
C GLN A 6 5.88 -6.04 2.80
N SER A 7 7.12 -5.93 3.31
CA SER A 7 7.59 -6.77 4.41
C SER A 7 6.93 -6.46 5.75
N GLY A 8 6.39 -5.25 5.90
CA GLY A 8 5.64 -4.82 7.09
C GLY A 8 4.14 -5.04 7.01
N LEU A 9 3.62 -5.53 5.88
CA LEU A 9 2.19 -5.77 5.71
C LEU A 9 1.77 -7.10 6.35
N SER A 10 0.63 -7.10 7.02
CA SER A 10 -0.08 -8.34 7.36
C SER A 10 -0.56 -9.06 6.09
N ALA A 11 -0.92 -10.35 6.20
CA ALA A 11 -1.41 -11.14 5.06
C ALA A 11 -2.65 -10.52 4.38
N GLU A 12 -3.55 -9.94 5.18
CA GLU A 12 -4.77 -9.27 4.70
C GLU A 12 -4.45 -7.94 3.98
N GLU A 13 -3.42 -7.23 4.44
CA GLU A 13 -2.91 -6.04 3.78
C GLU A 13 -2.12 -6.37 2.51
N GLN A 14 -1.44 -7.52 2.44
CA GLN A 14 -0.79 -8.01 1.23
C GLN A 14 -1.81 -8.30 0.12
N GLU A 15 -2.90 -9.01 0.43
CA GLU A 15 -3.96 -9.27 -0.55
C GLU A 15 -4.56 -7.94 -1.07
N SER A 16 -4.83 -7.01 -0.17
CA SER A 16 -5.35 -5.68 -0.53
C SER A 16 -4.35 -4.87 -1.37
N TYR A 17 -3.05 -5.01 -1.09
CA TYR A 17 -1.98 -4.38 -1.84
C TYR A 17 -1.83 -4.99 -3.24
N GLU A 18 -1.89 -6.32 -3.38
CA GLU A 18 -1.86 -7.00 -4.69
C GLU A 18 -3.03 -6.57 -5.57
N ARG A 19 -4.24 -6.48 -4.99
CA ARG A 19 -5.42 -5.93 -5.66
C ARG A 19 -5.24 -4.47 -6.08
N LEU A 20 -4.53 -3.68 -5.28
CA LEU A 20 -4.23 -2.29 -5.62
C LEU A 20 -3.30 -2.20 -6.83
N ILE A 21 -2.24 -3.01 -6.86
CA ILE A 21 -1.26 -3.06 -7.96
C ILE A 21 -1.88 -3.63 -9.25
N SER A 22 -2.80 -4.59 -9.15
CA SER A 22 -3.52 -5.13 -10.31
C SER A 22 -4.56 -4.18 -10.90
N GLY A 23 -4.83 -3.05 -10.23
CA GLY A 23 -5.85 -2.07 -10.65
C GLY A 23 -7.28 -2.53 -10.35
N GLU A 24 -7.46 -3.57 -9.53
CA GLU A 24 -8.77 -4.04 -9.12
C GLU A 24 -9.50 -2.99 -8.26
N ARG A 25 -10.83 -2.99 -8.37
CA ARG A 25 -11.70 -2.19 -7.50
C ARG A 25 -12.10 -3.03 -6.30
N PHE A 26 -11.78 -2.53 -5.10
CA PHE A 26 -12.18 -3.13 -3.84
C PHE A 26 -12.56 -2.06 -2.82
N LEU A 27 -13.38 -2.45 -1.85
CA LEU A 27 -13.75 -1.60 -0.71
C LEU A 27 -12.50 -1.27 0.11
N GLY A 28 -12.25 0.02 0.36
CA GLY A 28 -11.05 0.47 1.07
C GLY A 28 -9.85 0.83 0.19
N ARG A 29 -9.93 0.67 -1.15
CA ARG A 29 -8.86 1.02 -2.10
C ARG A 29 -8.28 2.42 -1.90
N LYS A 30 -9.14 3.43 -1.72
CA LYS A 30 -8.71 4.83 -1.54
C LYS A 30 -7.96 5.04 -0.22
N SER A 31 -8.36 4.34 0.84
CA SER A 31 -7.67 4.35 2.13
C SER A 31 -6.29 3.70 2.02
N LEU A 32 -6.21 2.57 1.32
CA LEU A 32 -4.94 1.88 1.08
C LEU A 32 -3.98 2.72 0.21
N MET A 33 -4.49 3.39 -0.83
CA MET A 33 -3.69 4.35 -1.60
C MET A 33 -3.15 5.48 -0.73
N ASN A 34 -3.97 6.10 0.12
CA ASN A 34 -3.51 7.16 1.03
C ASN A 34 -2.43 6.65 1.98
N ARG A 35 -2.58 5.44 2.55
CA ARG A 35 -1.53 4.83 3.40
C ARG A 35 -0.24 4.61 2.62
N LEU A 36 -0.35 4.18 1.36
CA LEU A 36 0.79 4.01 0.46
C LEU A 36 1.49 5.34 0.18
N GLU A 37 0.73 6.38 -0.14
CA GLU A 37 1.24 7.72 -0.45
C GLU A 37 1.94 8.34 0.76
N VAL A 38 1.36 8.22 1.96
CA VAL A 38 1.97 8.69 3.21
C VAL A 38 3.28 7.94 3.48
N TYR A 39 3.29 6.61 3.37
CA TYR A 39 4.51 5.84 3.58
C TYR A 39 5.61 6.21 2.58
N LEU A 40 5.24 6.42 1.32
CA LEU A 40 6.19 6.84 0.28
C LEU A 40 6.68 8.27 0.50
N ALA A 41 5.84 9.19 1.03
CA ALA A 41 6.23 10.55 1.36
C ALA A 41 7.22 10.59 2.53
N ASP A 42 6.93 9.87 3.62
CA ASP A 42 7.82 9.73 4.78
C ASP A 42 9.19 9.17 4.37
N PHE A 43 9.21 8.19 3.46
CA PHE A 43 10.46 7.61 2.98
C PHE A 43 11.22 8.51 1.98
N ARG A 44 10.51 9.43 1.31
CA ARG A 44 11.13 10.40 0.39
C ARG A 44 11.70 11.63 1.11
N GLY A 45 11.41 11.82 2.39
CA GLY A 45 11.95 12.91 3.19
C GLY A 45 11.65 14.31 2.62
N ILE A 46 10.43 14.52 2.12
CA ILE A 46 9.92 15.84 1.69
C ILE A 46 8.98 16.36 2.76
#